data_AF-A0A7K3WVT2-F1
#
_entry.id   AF-A0A7K3WVT2-F1
#
_cell.length_a   1.000
_cell.length_b   1.000
_cell.length_c   1.000
_cell.angle_alpha   90.00
_cell.angle_beta   90.00
_cell.angle_gamma   90.00
#
_symmetry.space_group_name_H-M   'P 1'
#
loop_
_entity.id
_entity.type
_entity.pdbx_description
1 polymer ?
#
loop_
_entity_poly.entity_id
_entity_poly.type
_entity_poly.pdbx_seq_one_letter_code
_entity_poly.pdbx_strand_id
1 'polypeptide(L)' 'MYFDKVDRGERVVVRRGKYRSYVLTALPVDDSYFNEDMLNVLKESILEVEQGETLKITTSSEISELLGL' A
#
# COMPACT_ATOMS: atom_id res chain seq x y z
N MET A 1 -20.95 6.89 14.59
CA MET A 1 -21.33 5.68 15.37
C MET A 1 -20.89 4.44 14.60
N TYR A 2 -20.23 3.47 15.25
CA TYR A 2 -19.24 2.53 14.67
C TYR A 2 -17.92 3.19 14.26
N PHE A 3 -17.92 4.16 13.34
CA PHE A 3 -16.70 4.91 13.00
C PHE A 3 -16.12 5.63 14.22
N ASP A 4 -16.92 6.43 14.95
CA ASP A 4 -16.47 7.09 16.19
C ASP A 4 -16.04 6.10 17.29
N LYS A 5 -16.45 4.82 17.22
CA LYS A 5 -15.98 3.78 18.15
C LYS A 5 -14.57 3.35 17.76
N VAL A 6 -14.35 3.11 16.47
CA VAL A 6 -13.03 2.78 15.92
C VAL A 6 -12.05 3.94 16.11
N ASP A 7 -12.50 5.19 15.94
CA ASP A 7 -11.70 6.39 16.17
C ASP A 7 -11.27 6.54 17.65
N ARG A 8 -12.05 5.98 18.58
CA ARG A 8 -11.71 5.89 20.01
C ARG A 8 -10.90 4.63 20.38
N GLY A 9 -10.49 3.84 19.39
CA GLY A 9 -9.73 2.61 19.58
C GLY A 9 -10.56 1.39 19.98
N GLU A 10 -11.90 1.46 19.92
CA GLU A 10 -12.76 0.31 20.19
C GLU A 10 -12.77 -0.67 18.99
N ARG A 11 -12.66 -1.98 19.25
CA ARG A 11 -12.71 -3.00 18.19
C ARG A 11 -14.14 -3.25 17.73
N VAL A 12 -14.41 -3.06 16.44
CA VAL A 12 -15.72 -3.35 15.83
C VAL A 12 -15.61 -4.55 14.89
N VAL A 13 -16.44 -5.57 15.14
CA VAL A 13 -16.55 -6.77 14.29
C VAL A 13 -17.92 -6.78 13.62
N VAL A 14 -17.94 -6.78 12.29
CA VAL A 14 -19.15 -6.81 11.47
C VAL A 14 -19.39 -8.23 10.97
N ARG A 15 -20.49 -8.85 11.40
CA ARG A 15 -20.88 -10.18 10.95
C ARG A 15 -21.83 -10.09 9.76
N ARG A 16 -21.47 -10.71 8.63
CA ARG A 16 -22.34 -10.84 7.45
C ARG A 16 -22.75 -12.30 7.26
N GLY A 17 -23.98 -12.61 7.65
CA GLY A 17 -24.53 -13.97 7.59
C GLY A 17 -23.87 -14.93 8.58
N LYS A 18 -23.99 -16.24 8.33
CA LYS A 18 -23.55 -17.26 9.28
C LYS A 18 -22.02 -17.42 9.33
N TYR A 19 -21.33 -17.22 8.20
CA TYR A 19 -19.96 -17.69 8.00
C TYR A 19 -18.90 -16.60 7.78
N ARG A 20 -19.27 -15.32 7.67
CA ARG A 20 -18.30 -14.25 7.42
C ARG A 20 -18.36 -13.18 8.48
N SER A 21 -17.20 -12.80 8.98
CA SER A 21 -17.00 -11.69 9.91
C SER A 21 -15.86 -10.83 9.39
N TYR A 22 -15.97 -9.53 9.59
CA TYR A 22 -14.99 -8.53 9.15
C TYR A 22 -14.63 -7.64 10.34
N VAL A 23 -13.43 -7.08 10.34
CA VAL A 23 -13.02 -6.08 11.33
C VAL A 23 -13.05 -4.71 10.66
N LEU A 24 -13.66 -3.73 11.33
CA LEU A 24 -13.61 -2.33 10.91
C LEU A 24 -12.39 -1.67 11.59
N THR A 25 -11.46 -1.18 10.77
CA THR A 25 -10.23 -0.50 11.20
C THR A 25 -10.19 0.86 10.53
N ALA A 26 -9.90 1.91 11.29
CA ALA A 26 -9.66 3.25 10.73
C ALA A 26 -8.29 3.24 10.07
N LEU A 27 -8.24 3.74 8.83
CA LEU A 27 -6.99 3.98 8.13
C LEU A 27 -6.66 5.47 8.24
N PRO A 28 -5.40 5.85 8.51
CA PRO A 28 -4.95 7.22 8.37
C PRO A 28 -5.26 7.75 6.96
N VAL A 29 -5.49 9.06 6.82
CA VAL A 29 -5.77 9.71 5.53
C VAL A 29 -4.63 9.48 4.52
N ASP A 30 -3.41 9.28 5.02
CA ASP A 30 -2.21 9.02 4.22
C ASP A 30 -1.88 7.53 4.06
N ASP A 31 -2.69 6.62 4.61
CA ASP A 31 -2.41 5.18 4.56
C ASP A 31 -2.86 4.61 3.21
N SER A 32 -1.88 4.40 2.33
CA SER A 32 -2.09 3.66 1.10
C SER A 32 -2.31 2.19 1.46
N TYR A 33 -3.49 1.64 1.19
CA TYR A 33 -3.71 0.21 1.38
C TYR A 33 -2.81 -0.58 0.42
N PHE A 34 -1.81 -1.27 0.98
CA PHE A 34 -0.95 -2.20 0.24
C PHE A 34 -1.51 -3.62 0.38
N ASN A 35 -1.80 -4.26 -0.74
CA ASN A 35 -2.07 -5.70 -0.75
C ASN A 35 -0.74 -6.48 -0.66
N GLU A 36 -0.83 -7.81 -0.48
CA GLU A 36 0.37 -8.66 -0.35
C GLU A 36 1.30 -8.56 -1.56
N ASP A 37 0.74 -8.49 -2.77
CA ASP A 37 1.52 -8.37 -4.01
C ASP A 37 2.32 -7.06 -4.04
N MET A 38 1.70 -5.94 -3.65
CA MET A 38 2.38 -4.64 -3.57
C MET A 38 3.48 -4.63 -2.52
N LEU A 39 3.29 -5.31 -1.39
CA LEU A 39 4.33 -5.44 -0.36
C LEU A 39 5.53 -6.26 -0.86
N ASN A 40 5.30 -7.26 -1.71
CA ASN A 40 6.38 -8.04 -2.30
C ASN A 40 7.20 -7.19 -3.28
N VAL A 41 6.53 -6.44 -4.17
CA VAL A 41 7.20 -5.50 -5.09
C VAL A 41 8.04 -4.49 -4.32
N LEU A 42 7.51 -3.92 -3.23
CA LEU A 42 8.27 -2.94 -2.43
C LEU A 42 9.54 -3.55 -1.82
N LYS A 43 9.48 -4.79 -1.33
CA LYS A 43 10.65 -5.48 -0.77
C LYS A 43 11.70 -5.75 -1.85
N GLU A 44 11.27 -6.16 -3.04
CA GLU A 44 12.16 -6.37 -4.19
C GLU A 44 12.83 -5.06 -4.60
N SER A 45 12.07 -3.96 -4.72
CA SER A 45 12.64 -2.65 -5.06
C SER A 45 13.65 -2.13 -4.04
N ILE A 46 13.48 -2.42 -2.73
CA ILE A 46 14.48 -2.07 -1.72
C ILE A 46 15.79 -2.84 -1.96
N LEU A 47 15.71 -4.12 -2.30
CA LEU A 47 16.90 -4.93 -2.59
C LEU A 47 17.61 -4.46 -3.86
N GLU A 48 16.87 -4.10 -4.91
CA GLU A 48 17.44 -3.52 -6.15
C GLU A 48 18.24 -2.24 -5.84
N VAL A 49 17.72 -1.38 -4.95
CA VAL A 49 18.43 -0.17 -4.48
C VAL A 49 19.72 -0.53 -3.74
N GLU A 50 19.66 -1.48 -2.80
CA GLU A 50 20.82 -1.92 -2.03
C GLU A 50 21.91 -2.56 -2.90
N GLN A 51 21.50 -3.26 -3.97
CA GLN A 51 22.39 -3.92 -4.92
C GLN A 51 22.89 -2.97 -6.03
N GLY A 52 22.37 -1.75 -6.09
CA GLY A 52 22.73 -0.78 -7.13
C GLY A 52 22.07 -1.06 -8.49
N GLU A 53 21.06 -1.93 -8.54
CA GLU A 53 20.26 -2.27 -9.72
C GLU A 53 19.23 -1.17 -10.03
N THR A 54 19.67 0.09 -9.98
CA THR A 54 18.80 1.25 -10.18
C THR A 54 19.30 2.12 -11.32
N LEU A 55 18.35 2.68 -12.07
CA LEU A 55 18.63 3.70 -13.08
C LEU A 55 18.15 5.06 -12.55
N LYS A 56 19.07 6.02 -12.45
CA LYS A 56 18.72 7.38 -12.06
C LYS A 56 18.39 8.20 -13.30
N ILE A 57 17.14 8.66 -13.37
CA ILE A 57 16.66 9.56 -14.42
C ILE A 57 16.43 10.94 -13.80
N THR A 58 16.96 11.98 -14.43
CA THR A 58 16.90 13.37 -13.94
C THR A 58 16.18 14.31 -14.89
N THR A 59 15.99 13.89 -16.15
CA THR A 59 15.34 14.72 -17.17
C THR A 59 14.22 13.98 -17.87
N SER A 60 13.23 14.72 -18.38
CA SER A 60 12.15 14.13 -19.19
C SER A 60 12.66 13.50 -20.48
N SER A 61 13.77 13.99 -21.04
CA SER A 61 14.39 13.42 -22.24
C SER A 61 14.94 12.02 -21.99
N GLU A 62 15.59 11.79 -20.85
CA GLU A 62 16.09 10.48 -20.43
C GLU A 62 14.94 9.47 -20.23
N ILE A 63 13.76 9.93 -19.79
CA ILE A 63 12.55 9.08 -19.71
C ILE A 63 12.11 8.67 -21.11
N SER A 64 12.03 9.60 -22.06
CA SER A 64 11.66 9.29 -23.45
C SER A 64 12.62 8.28 -24.08
N GLU A 65 13.93 8.45 -23.87
CA GLU A 65 14.95 7.53 -24.38
C GLU A 65 14.81 6.13 -23.78
N LEU A 66 14.58 6.02 -22.47
CA LEU A 66 14.37 4.73 -21.80
C LEU A 66 13.11 4.01 -22.31
N LEU A 67 12.03 4.75 -22.54
CA LEU A 67 10.74 4.19 -22.95
C LEU A 67 10.63 3.99 -24.47
N GLY A 68 11.60 4.47 -25.26
CA GLY A 68 11.58 4.43 -26.72
C GLY A 68 10.48 5.29 -27.35
N LEU A 69 10.16 6.43 -26.73
CA LEU A 69 9.10 7.36 -27.12
C LEU A 69 9.61 8.54 -27.95
#